data_AF-X1VCI4-F1
#
_entry.id   AF-X1VCI4-F1
#
_cell.length_a   1.000
_cell.length_b   1.000
_cell.length_c   1.000
_cell.angle_alpha   90.00
_cell.angle_beta   90.00
_cell.angle_gamma   90.00
#
_symmetry.space_group_name_H-M   'P 1'
#
loop_
_entity.id
_entity.type
_entity.pdbx_description
1 polymer ?
#
loop_
_entity_poly.entity_id
_entity_poly.type
_entity_poly.pdbx_seq_one_letter_code
_entity_poly.pdbx_strand_id
1 'polypeptide(L)'
;TTCKPGQVHAYVEVSGRYMAACARDPMAVVAMFSDTLSYLVGVEPERVQVSRIDLFADVEVDTPLGLYDLERFVSRARSRAVYLDGSHQLDAPAASCGAAQGDPLTGNTGVAMHEVPAYEVHPVEVHYRGPHWSGFRFGSGDLLARIYSKTIQARTDYGAKLTLAGHGNPEGHVIRVEFQIRGDALATMDVGAGDLRNWNTLAEHLPAIWRYLTGSWLSLREASDTETIRNRPLDPLWGLVLSAFDAPDSAST
;
A
#
# COMPACT_ATOMS: atom_id res chain seq x y z
N THR A 1 -6.79 21.19 -13.75
CA THR A 1 -6.03 21.15 -15.01
C THR A 1 -6.89 21.74 -16.09
N THR A 2 -6.53 22.89 -16.65
CA THR A 2 -7.26 23.53 -17.76
C THR A 2 -6.73 22.93 -19.07
N CYS A 3 -7.56 22.17 -19.80
CA CYS A 3 -7.20 21.59 -21.09
C CYS A 3 -6.86 22.70 -22.10
N LYS A 4 -5.77 22.54 -22.84
CA LYS A 4 -5.57 23.30 -24.07
C LYS A 4 -6.69 22.91 -25.07
N PRO A 5 -7.14 23.82 -25.95
CA PRO A 5 -8.09 23.48 -26.99
C PRO A 5 -7.57 22.29 -27.82
N GLY A 6 -8.34 21.21 -27.90
CA GLY A 6 -7.98 19.99 -28.63
C GLY A 6 -7.33 18.87 -27.82
N GLN A 7 -7.06 19.06 -26.52
CA GLN A 7 -6.49 18.02 -25.66
C GLN A 7 -7.59 17.16 -25.02
N VAL A 8 -7.58 15.85 -25.29
CA VAL A 8 -8.45 14.86 -24.65
C VAL A 8 -7.67 14.17 -23.54
N HIS A 9 -8.26 14.10 -22.35
CA HIS A 9 -7.73 13.31 -21.24
C HIS A 9 -8.66 12.14 -20.97
N ALA A 10 -8.09 10.94 -20.89
CA ALA A 10 -8.78 9.77 -20.36
C ALA A 10 -8.24 9.48 -18.95
N TYR A 11 -9.15 9.15 -18.03
CA TYR A 11 -8.78 8.65 -16.71
C TYR A 11 -9.20 7.19 -16.61
N VAL A 12 -8.27 6.34 -16.19
CA VAL A 12 -8.47 4.90 -16.03
C VAL A 12 -8.12 4.54 -14.59
N GLU A 13 -9.04 3.85 -13.91
CA GLU A 13 -8.80 3.27 -12.60
C GLU A 13 -8.90 1.76 -12.70
N VAL A 14 -7.84 1.07 -12.26
CA VAL A 14 -7.77 -0.38 -12.26
C VAL A 14 -7.80 -0.89 -10.82
N SER A 15 -8.84 -1.62 -10.47
CA SER A 15 -8.96 -2.21 -9.13
C SER A 15 -8.00 -3.38 -8.94
N GLY A 16 -7.61 -3.64 -7.68
CA GLY A 16 -6.80 -4.82 -7.34
C GLY A 16 -7.45 -6.15 -7.73
N ARG A 17 -8.79 -6.22 -7.75
CA ARG A 17 -9.54 -7.39 -8.25
C ARG A 17 -9.33 -7.60 -9.75
N TYR A 18 -9.37 -6.53 -10.54
CA TYR A 18 -9.09 -6.61 -11.96
C TYR A 18 -7.65 -7.04 -12.22
N MET A 19 -6.67 -6.44 -11.51
CA MET A 19 -5.27 -6.86 -11.58
C MET A 19 -5.09 -8.35 -11.26
N ALA A 20 -5.77 -8.87 -10.24
CA ALA A 20 -5.73 -10.31 -9.92
C ALA A 20 -6.28 -11.18 -11.05
N ALA A 21 -7.35 -10.76 -11.72
CA ALA A 21 -7.89 -11.46 -12.90
C ALA A 21 -6.94 -11.42 -14.10
N CYS A 22 -6.12 -10.38 -14.22
CA CYS A 22 -5.10 -10.22 -15.26
C CYS A 22 -3.73 -10.77 -14.86
N ALA A 23 -3.68 -11.83 -14.04
CA ALA A 23 -2.44 -12.47 -13.57
C ALA A 23 -1.42 -11.52 -12.92
N ARG A 24 -1.89 -10.36 -12.41
CA ARG A 24 -1.05 -9.29 -11.86
C ARG A 24 0.01 -8.78 -12.83
N ASP A 25 -0.30 -8.74 -14.13
CA ASP A 25 0.57 -8.16 -15.15
C ASP A 25 0.21 -6.69 -15.42
N PRO A 26 0.86 -5.72 -14.73
CA PRO A 26 0.61 -4.31 -14.96
C PRO A 26 0.91 -3.86 -16.40
N MET A 27 1.93 -4.45 -17.03
CA MET A 27 2.37 -4.04 -18.37
C MET A 27 1.31 -4.40 -19.40
N ALA A 28 0.80 -5.63 -19.35
CA ALA A 28 -0.28 -6.07 -20.23
C ALA A 28 -1.56 -5.25 -20.03
N VAL A 29 -1.90 -4.91 -18.78
CA VAL A 29 -3.10 -4.12 -18.48
C VAL A 29 -2.99 -2.69 -19.03
N VAL A 30 -1.86 -2.02 -18.82
CA VAL A 30 -1.65 -0.66 -19.34
C VAL A 30 -1.57 -0.64 -20.87
N ALA A 31 -0.92 -1.64 -21.48
CA ALA A 31 -0.90 -1.80 -22.93
C ALA A 31 -2.33 -1.97 -23.48
N MET A 32 -3.14 -2.86 -22.89
CA MET A 32 -4.52 -3.08 -23.32
C MET A 32 -5.38 -1.81 -23.28
N PHE A 33 -5.28 -1.01 -22.21
CA PHE A 33 -6.00 0.26 -22.15
C PHE A 33 -5.47 1.28 -23.15
N SER A 34 -4.16 1.36 -23.33
CA SER A 34 -3.53 2.27 -24.29
C SER A 34 -3.95 1.94 -25.72
N ASP A 35 -3.94 0.66 -26.10
CA ASP A 35 -4.37 0.16 -27.40
C ASP A 35 -5.86 0.43 -27.63
N THR A 36 -6.69 0.14 -26.62
CA THR A 36 -8.14 0.37 -26.70
C THR A 36 -8.47 1.86 -26.87
N LEU A 37 -7.82 2.73 -26.11
CA LEU A 37 -8.01 4.18 -26.23
C LEU A 37 -7.50 4.69 -27.58
N SER A 38 -6.35 4.19 -28.05
CA SER A 38 -5.79 4.54 -29.35
C SER A 38 -6.72 4.13 -30.49
N TYR A 39 -7.33 2.95 -30.40
CA TYR A 39 -8.33 2.49 -31.35
C TYR A 39 -9.59 3.37 -31.37
N LEU A 40 -10.07 3.79 -30.20
CA LEU A 40 -11.29 4.61 -30.08
C LEU A 40 -11.10 6.05 -30.53
N VAL A 41 -9.93 6.64 -30.25
CA VAL A 41 -9.65 8.06 -30.54
C VAL A 41 -8.90 8.24 -31.87
N GLY A 42 -8.27 7.19 -32.38
CA GLY A 42 -7.49 7.20 -33.63
C GLY A 42 -6.08 7.76 -33.49
N VAL A 43 -5.61 8.01 -32.27
CA VAL A 43 -4.25 8.51 -31.96
C VAL A 43 -3.72 7.86 -30.69
N GLU A 44 -2.41 7.61 -30.64
CA GLU A 44 -1.75 7.12 -29.43
C GLU A 44 -1.67 8.20 -28.34
N PRO A 45 -1.74 7.81 -27.05
CA PRO A 45 -1.58 8.75 -25.96
C PRO A 45 -0.16 9.31 -25.93
N GLU A 46 -0.02 10.64 -25.99
CA GLU A 46 1.26 11.34 -25.86
C GLU A 46 1.98 11.01 -24.53
N ARG A 47 1.19 10.76 -23.47
CA ARG A 47 1.70 10.43 -22.15
C ARG A 47 0.72 9.56 -21.37
N VAL A 48 1.23 8.47 -20.80
CA VAL A 48 0.55 7.72 -19.74
C VAL A 48 1.04 8.22 -18.39
N GLN A 49 0.16 8.92 -17.66
CA GLN A 49 0.48 9.52 -16.36
C GLN A 49 -0.11 8.71 -15.21
N VAL A 50 0.74 8.28 -14.28
CA VAL A 50 0.34 7.60 -13.05
C VAL A 50 -0.06 8.65 -12.01
N SER A 51 -1.32 8.64 -11.60
CA SER A 51 -1.86 9.48 -10.52
C SER A 51 -1.82 8.78 -9.16
N ARG A 52 -1.89 7.44 -9.17
CA ARG A 52 -1.83 6.58 -8.00
C ARG A 52 -1.36 5.19 -8.39
N ILE A 53 -0.55 4.59 -7.54
CA ILE A 53 -0.22 3.17 -7.59
C ILE A 53 -0.27 2.56 -6.19
N ASP A 54 -0.80 1.36 -6.09
CA ASP A 54 -0.79 0.56 -4.86
C ASP A 54 0.13 -0.65 -5.11
N LEU A 55 1.27 -0.70 -4.42
CA LEU A 55 2.22 -1.82 -4.45
C LEU A 55 2.02 -2.69 -3.24
N PHE A 56 2.09 -4.02 -3.37
CA PHE A 56 1.96 -4.89 -2.20
C PHE A 56 2.78 -6.17 -2.30
N ALA A 57 3.10 -6.72 -1.14
CA ALA A 57 3.60 -8.07 -0.96
C ALA A 57 2.66 -8.81 0.00
N ASP A 58 2.29 -10.03 -0.38
CA ASP A 58 1.60 -10.98 0.48
C ASP A 58 2.64 -11.98 0.99
N VAL A 59 2.77 -12.09 2.31
CA VAL A 59 3.75 -12.98 2.95
C VAL A 59 3.00 -13.92 3.88
N GLU A 60 3.25 -15.21 3.71
CA GLU A 60 2.79 -16.23 4.63
C GLU A 60 3.68 -16.24 5.88
N VAL A 61 3.05 -16.32 7.05
CA VAL A 61 3.73 -16.27 8.35
C VAL A 61 3.21 -17.37 9.26
N ASP A 62 4.10 -17.96 10.06
CA ASP A 62 3.69 -18.94 11.07
C ASP A 62 2.97 -18.28 12.25
N THR A 63 3.45 -17.09 12.65
CA THR A 63 2.90 -16.31 13.75
C THR A 63 2.44 -14.95 13.24
N PRO A 64 1.14 -14.62 13.35
CA PRO A 64 0.62 -13.33 12.93
C PRO A 64 1.18 -12.22 13.83
N LEU A 65 1.30 -11.01 13.26
CA LEU A 65 1.64 -9.82 14.05
C LEU A 65 0.53 -9.51 15.06
N GLY A 66 0.91 -8.90 16.18
CA GLY A 66 0.03 -8.43 17.22
C GLY A 66 0.29 -6.97 17.57
N LEU A 67 -0.49 -6.42 18.51
CA LEU A 67 -0.42 -5.00 18.88
C LEU A 67 0.98 -4.56 19.34
N TYR A 68 1.68 -5.44 20.05
CA TYR A 68 3.03 -5.17 20.57
C TYR A 68 4.07 -5.03 19.45
N ASP A 69 3.84 -5.58 18.26
CA ASP A 69 4.77 -5.43 17.14
C ASP A 69 4.83 -4.00 16.60
N LEU A 70 3.87 -3.13 16.96
CA LEU A 70 3.89 -1.73 16.56
C LEU A 70 5.20 -1.03 16.96
N GLU A 71 5.73 -1.36 18.14
CA GLU A 71 6.95 -0.73 18.67
C GLU A 71 8.21 -1.17 17.94
N ARG A 72 8.12 -2.24 17.13
CA ARG A 72 9.23 -2.79 16.34
C ARG A 72 9.35 -2.17 14.95
N PHE A 73 8.39 -1.32 14.55
CA PHE A 73 8.46 -0.61 13.28
C PHE A 73 9.29 0.67 13.35
N VAL A 74 10.25 0.77 12.44
CA VAL A 74 10.99 2.00 12.12
C VAL A 74 10.36 2.61 10.88
N SER A 75 9.93 3.87 10.94
CA SER A 75 9.28 4.53 9.80
C SER A 75 9.61 6.02 9.75
N ARG A 76 9.71 6.55 8.52
CA ARG A 76 9.78 7.99 8.21
C ARG A 76 8.41 8.67 8.18
N ALA A 77 7.32 7.92 8.34
CA ALA A 77 5.98 8.48 8.36
C ALA A 77 5.77 9.42 9.56
N ARG A 78 5.12 10.57 9.32
CA ARG A 78 4.75 11.54 10.35
C ARG A 78 3.54 11.12 11.20
N SER A 79 2.90 10.00 10.88
CA SER A 79 1.73 9.48 11.60
C SER A 79 1.67 7.96 11.53
N ARG A 80 1.06 7.34 12.55
CA ARG A 80 0.84 5.89 12.64
C ARG A 80 -0.58 5.62 13.15
N ALA A 81 -1.16 4.48 12.81
CA ALA A 81 -2.49 4.08 13.24
C ALA A 81 -2.64 2.56 13.35
N VAL A 82 -3.60 2.10 14.15
CA VAL A 82 -3.86 0.67 14.40
C VAL A 82 -5.31 0.34 14.06
N TYR A 83 -5.51 -0.82 13.42
CA TYR A 83 -6.82 -1.43 13.16
C TYR A 83 -7.04 -2.63 14.08
N LEU A 84 -8.26 -2.73 14.63
CA LEU A 84 -8.73 -3.87 15.42
C LEU A 84 -9.92 -4.54 14.69
N ASP A 85 -10.04 -5.87 14.80
CA ASP A 85 -11.14 -6.66 14.26
C ASP A 85 -12.35 -6.62 15.21
N GLY A 86 -13.53 -6.36 14.65
CA GLY A 86 -14.79 -6.18 15.35
C GLY A 86 -15.88 -7.11 14.79
N SER A 87 -15.76 -8.42 15.04
CA SER A 87 -16.80 -9.38 14.73
C SER A 87 -17.56 -9.80 15.99
N HIS A 88 -18.63 -9.09 16.33
CA HIS A 88 -19.87 -9.65 16.90
C HIS A 88 -20.97 -8.58 16.89
N GLN A 89 -21.97 -8.79 16.02
CA GLN A 89 -23.24 -8.08 16.08
C GLN A 89 -24.03 -8.62 17.27
N LEU A 90 -24.28 -7.78 18.28
CA LEU A 90 -25.35 -7.98 19.24
C LEU A 90 -26.15 -6.68 19.31
N ASP A 91 -27.46 -6.83 19.20
CA ASP A 91 -28.46 -5.77 19.05
C ASP A 91 -28.28 -4.63 20.07
N ALA A 92 -28.14 -3.41 19.55
CA ALA A 92 -28.24 -2.20 20.35
C ALA A 92 -29.72 -1.84 20.58
N PRO A 93 -30.14 -1.42 21.79
CA PRO A 93 -31.32 -0.61 21.90
C PRO A 93 -30.98 0.83 21.47
N ALA A 94 -31.87 1.38 20.66
CA ALA A 94 -31.80 2.71 20.08
C ALA A 94 -31.70 3.82 21.15
N ALA A 95 -30.76 4.74 20.94
CA ALA A 95 -30.87 6.10 21.44
C ALA A 95 -30.25 7.06 20.41
N SER A 96 -31.14 7.68 19.66
CA SER A 96 -30.89 8.69 18.64
C SER A 96 -30.58 10.04 19.27
N CYS A 97 -29.46 10.67 18.89
CA CYS A 97 -29.30 12.13 18.84
C CYS A 97 -28.41 12.45 17.64
N GLY A 98 -28.92 13.28 16.72
CA GLY A 98 -28.51 13.34 15.32
C GLY A 98 -27.08 13.79 15.06
N ALA A 99 -26.43 13.08 14.13
CA ALA A 99 -25.25 13.53 13.41
C ALA A 99 -25.56 13.47 11.91
N ALA A 100 -25.26 14.57 11.22
CA ALA A 100 -25.51 14.76 9.81
C ALA A 100 -24.82 13.66 8.96
N GLN A 101 -25.60 13.14 8.03
CA GLN A 101 -25.23 12.19 7.00
C GLN A 101 -24.20 12.83 6.06
N GLY A 102 -23.01 12.25 5.96
CA GLY A 102 -21.94 12.67 5.06
C GLY A 102 -21.06 11.48 4.68
N ASP A 103 -20.96 11.22 3.39
CA ASP A 103 -20.25 10.11 2.73
C ASP A 103 -18.77 9.96 3.13
N PRO A 104 -18.19 8.75 2.94
CA PRO A 104 -16.77 8.53 3.18
C PRO A 104 -15.94 9.08 2.02
N LEU A 105 -14.83 9.74 2.33
CA LEU A 105 -13.77 10.22 1.42
C LEU A 105 -13.94 11.63 0.83
N THR A 106 -13.50 12.63 1.60
CA THR A 106 -12.86 13.90 1.14
C THR A 106 -12.20 14.48 2.40
N GLY A 107 -10.99 15.02 2.50
CA GLY A 107 -10.02 15.62 1.59
C GLY A 107 -9.37 16.77 2.39
N ASN A 108 -8.04 16.91 2.41
CA ASN A 108 -7.34 18.23 2.37
C ASN A 108 -5.80 18.11 2.46
N THR A 109 -5.17 18.48 1.35
CA THR A 109 -4.10 19.49 1.17
C THR A 109 -2.98 19.68 2.21
N GLY A 110 -1.76 19.34 1.77
CA GLY A 110 -0.65 20.27 1.50
C GLY A 110 0.00 21.05 2.66
N VAL A 111 1.32 20.88 2.82
CA VAL A 111 2.37 21.94 2.77
C VAL A 111 3.71 21.42 3.36
N ALA A 112 4.78 21.72 2.62
CA ALA A 112 6.21 21.78 2.97
C ALA A 112 6.93 20.52 3.51
N MET A 113 7.77 19.97 2.61
CA MET A 113 9.02 19.32 2.98
C MET A 113 9.93 20.37 3.66
N HIS A 114 9.97 20.34 4.98
CA HIS A 114 11.13 20.78 5.74
C HIS A 114 11.66 19.54 6.44
N GLU A 115 12.94 19.24 6.23
CA GLU A 115 13.64 18.22 7.00
C GLU A 115 13.59 18.64 8.48
N VAL A 116 13.00 17.76 9.30
CA VAL A 116 13.05 17.83 10.76
C VAL A 116 13.55 16.46 11.22
N PRO A 117 14.57 16.39 12.08
CA PRO A 117 15.18 15.13 12.48
C PRO A 117 14.15 14.20 13.14
N ALA A 118 14.04 12.99 12.61
CA ALA A 118 13.08 11.97 13.05
C ALA A 118 13.43 11.42 14.45
N TYR A 119 13.02 12.13 15.50
CA TYR A 119 12.92 11.54 16.85
C TYR A 119 11.68 12.00 17.63
N GLU A 120 10.70 12.65 17.01
CA GLU A 120 9.44 12.96 17.68
C GLU A 120 8.46 11.79 17.56
N VAL A 121 8.05 11.27 18.71
CA VAL A 121 6.98 10.27 18.85
C VAL A 121 5.68 10.90 18.34
N HIS A 122 5.31 10.57 17.10
CA HIS A 122 4.08 11.07 16.50
C HIS A 122 2.86 10.30 17.02
N PRO A 123 1.72 10.98 17.24
CA PRO A 123 0.53 10.37 17.83
C PRO A 123 0.04 9.20 16.96
N VAL A 124 -0.20 8.08 17.62
CA VAL A 124 -0.81 6.90 17.02
C VAL A 124 -2.34 7.10 17.03
N GLU A 125 -2.97 7.20 15.87
CA GLU A 125 -4.43 7.14 15.77
C GLU A 125 -4.88 5.68 15.89
N VAL A 126 -5.23 5.27 17.11
CA VAL A 126 -5.79 3.93 17.36
C VAL A 126 -7.31 3.99 17.17
N HIS A 127 -7.83 3.35 16.13
CA HIS A 127 -9.27 3.19 15.98
C HIS A 127 -9.74 1.93 16.75
N TYR A 128 -10.30 2.13 17.94
CA TYR A 128 -10.79 1.05 18.80
C TYR A 128 -12.16 0.53 18.34
N ARG A 129 -12.22 -0.67 17.73
CA ARG A 129 -13.43 -1.53 17.71
C ARG A 129 -13.07 -3.02 17.66
N GLY A 130 -12.86 -3.62 18.84
CA GLY A 130 -12.76 -5.08 19.08
C GLY A 130 -11.42 -5.57 19.67
N PRO A 131 -11.31 -6.84 20.12
CA PRO A 131 -10.17 -7.33 20.92
C PRO A 131 -8.97 -7.87 20.12
N HIS A 132 -9.10 -8.07 18.81
CA HIS A 132 -8.05 -8.70 17.99
C HIS A 132 -7.41 -7.68 17.04
N TRP A 133 -6.08 -7.71 16.90
CA TRP A 133 -5.37 -6.89 15.92
C TRP A 133 -5.75 -7.31 14.49
N SER A 134 -5.97 -6.34 13.61
CA SER A 134 -6.22 -6.60 12.18
C SER A 134 -5.25 -5.89 11.25
N GLY A 135 -4.57 -4.83 11.72
CA GLY A 135 -3.53 -4.18 10.94
C GLY A 135 -2.93 -2.91 11.55
N PHE A 136 -1.96 -2.37 10.83
CA PHE A 136 -1.28 -1.11 11.08
C PHE A 136 -1.35 -0.22 9.86
N ARG A 137 -1.25 1.07 10.10
CA ARG A 137 -1.16 2.11 9.08
C ARG A 137 -0.04 3.07 9.42
N PHE A 138 0.72 3.48 8.40
CA PHE A 138 1.80 4.45 8.51
C PHE A 138 1.60 5.53 7.43
N GLY A 139 1.62 6.79 7.83
CA GLY A 139 1.43 7.92 6.93
C GLY A 139 -0.02 8.17 6.52
N SER A 140 -0.17 9.17 5.66
CA SER A 140 -1.46 9.68 5.16
C SER A 140 -1.24 10.46 3.87
N GLY A 141 -2.33 10.81 3.18
CA GLY A 141 -2.26 11.60 1.96
C GLY A 141 -1.55 10.85 0.83
N ASP A 142 -0.40 11.36 0.41
CA ASP A 142 0.28 10.96 -0.82
C ASP A 142 1.16 9.73 -0.68
N LEU A 143 1.59 9.39 0.53
CA LEU A 143 2.28 8.13 0.80
C LEU A 143 1.72 7.48 2.07
N LEU A 144 1.16 6.29 1.88
CA LEU A 144 0.44 5.55 2.91
C LEU A 144 0.86 4.08 2.85
N ALA A 145 1.29 3.52 3.97
CA ALA A 145 1.46 2.08 4.11
C ALA A 145 0.37 1.45 4.99
N ARG A 146 -0.02 0.23 4.63
CA ARG A 146 -0.96 -0.62 5.34
C ARG A 146 -0.33 -2.00 5.52
N ILE A 147 -0.31 -2.49 6.75
CA ILE A 147 0.15 -3.84 7.09
C ILE A 147 -1.01 -4.52 7.77
N TYR A 148 -1.60 -5.56 7.18
CA TYR A 148 -2.81 -6.15 7.73
C TYR A 148 -2.91 -7.65 7.44
N SER A 149 -3.71 -8.34 8.24
CA SER A 149 -3.99 -9.76 7.99
C SER A 149 -4.95 -9.90 6.82
N LYS A 150 -4.44 -10.39 5.69
CA LYS A 150 -5.24 -10.72 4.52
C LYS A 150 -6.17 -11.89 4.80
N THR A 151 -5.75 -12.82 5.67
CA THR A 151 -6.59 -13.93 6.15
C THR A 151 -7.81 -13.43 6.91
N ILE A 152 -7.67 -12.45 7.81
CA ILE A 152 -8.83 -11.85 8.51
C ILE A 152 -9.72 -11.14 7.49
N GLN A 153 -9.16 -10.32 6.60
CA GLN A 153 -9.95 -9.64 5.55
C GLN A 153 -10.73 -10.62 4.68
N ALA A 154 -10.13 -11.76 4.32
CA ALA A 154 -10.76 -12.79 3.51
C ALA A 154 -11.96 -13.45 4.21
N ARG A 155 -12.15 -13.33 5.53
CA ARG A 155 -13.36 -13.86 6.18
C ARG A 155 -14.64 -13.22 5.65
N THR A 156 -14.58 -11.92 5.39
CA THR A 156 -15.73 -11.09 4.98
C THR A 156 -15.69 -10.65 3.52
N ASP A 157 -14.51 -10.61 2.89
CA ASP A 157 -14.34 -10.21 1.48
C ASP A 157 -14.07 -11.43 0.57
N TYR A 158 -15.02 -11.72 -0.32
CA TYR A 158 -14.90 -12.79 -1.31
C TYR A 158 -13.75 -12.58 -2.31
N GLY A 159 -13.45 -11.33 -2.68
CA GLY A 159 -12.31 -11.03 -3.56
C GLY A 159 -10.97 -11.37 -2.89
N ALA A 160 -10.85 -11.10 -1.59
CA ALA A 160 -9.70 -11.50 -0.80
C ALA A 160 -9.57 -13.03 -0.70
N LYS A 161 -10.68 -13.79 -0.56
CA LYS A 161 -10.67 -15.26 -0.60
C LYS A 161 -10.08 -15.81 -1.90
N LEU A 162 -10.53 -15.29 -3.04
CA LEU A 162 -10.01 -15.72 -4.35
C LEU A 162 -8.52 -15.41 -4.50
N THR A 163 -8.09 -14.27 -3.98
CA THR A 163 -6.68 -13.87 -3.98
C THR A 163 -5.84 -14.87 -3.18
N LEU A 164 -6.27 -15.24 -1.97
CA LEU A 164 -5.58 -16.22 -1.12
C LEU A 164 -5.59 -17.64 -1.73
N ALA A 165 -6.70 -18.06 -2.33
CA ALA A 165 -6.76 -19.35 -3.02
C ALA A 165 -5.73 -19.43 -4.16
N GLY A 166 -5.51 -18.33 -4.88
CA GLY A 166 -4.46 -18.22 -5.90
C GLY A 166 -3.03 -18.33 -5.35
N HIS A 167 -2.82 -18.16 -4.06
CA HIS A 167 -1.53 -18.35 -3.38
C HIS A 167 -1.29 -19.78 -2.91
N GLY A 168 -2.25 -20.70 -3.05
CA GLY A 168 -2.09 -22.09 -2.65
C GLY A 168 -2.21 -22.35 -1.14
N ASN A 169 -2.43 -21.31 -0.32
CA ASN A 169 -2.67 -21.46 1.12
C ASN A 169 -3.87 -20.61 1.61
N PRO A 170 -5.11 -21.13 1.51
CA PRO A 170 -6.30 -20.42 1.96
C PRO A 170 -6.48 -20.41 3.48
N GLU A 171 -5.79 -21.28 4.22
CA GLU A 171 -5.93 -21.42 5.68
C GLU A 171 -4.78 -20.79 6.48
N GLY A 172 -3.65 -20.52 5.82
CA GLY A 172 -2.48 -19.88 6.40
C GLY A 172 -2.71 -18.43 6.84
N HIS A 173 -1.83 -17.95 7.71
CA HIS A 173 -1.79 -16.55 8.10
C HIS A 173 -1.01 -15.77 7.05
N VAL A 174 -1.72 -15.01 6.23
CA VAL A 174 -1.14 -14.14 5.21
C VAL A 174 -1.22 -12.71 5.69
N ILE A 175 -0.07 -12.04 5.71
CA ILE A 175 0.06 -10.62 5.99
C ILE A 175 0.33 -9.91 4.66
N ARG A 176 -0.48 -8.89 4.38
CA ARG A 176 -0.21 -7.97 3.27
C ARG A 176 0.51 -6.75 3.79
N VAL A 177 1.63 -6.43 3.18
CA VAL A 177 2.27 -5.11 3.28
C VAL A 177 1.98 -4.36 1.98
N GLU A 178 1.31 -3.22 2.07
CA GLU A 178 0.86 -2.44 0.92
C GLU A 178 1.25 -0.97 1.07
N PHE A 179 1.74 -0.37 -0.02
CA PHE A 179 2.05 1.05 -0.14
C PHE A 179 1.20 1.68 -1.23
N GLN A 180 0.37 2.64 -0.84
CA GLN A 180 -0.32 3.55 -1.74
C GLN A 180 0.55 4.79 -1.96
N ILE A 181 0.87 5.09 -3.21
CA ILE A 181 1.67 6.23 -3.63
C ILE A 181 0.83 7.08 -4.59
N ARG A 182 0.62 8.36 -4.28
CA ARG A 182 -0.12 9.31 -5.13
C ARG A 182 0.82 10.24 -5.89
N GLY A 183 0.27 10.98 -6.84
CA GLY A 183 0.99 11.83 -7.78
C GLY A 183 2.04 12.76 -7.15
N ASP A 184 1.76 13.37 -6.00
CA ASP A 184 2.71 14.29 -5.35
C ASP A 184 3.90 13.54 -4.72
N ALA A 185 3.66 12.36 -4.14
CA ALA A 185 4.73 11.49 -3.68
C ALA A 185 5.53 10.92 -4.87
N LEU A 186 4.87 10.53 -5.97
CA LEU A 186 5.55 10.11 -7.20
C LEU A 186 6.41 11.24 -7.81
N ALA A 187 5.95 12.49 -7.73
CA ALA A 187 6.69 13.64 -8.25
C ALA A 187 7.93 14.01 -7.44
N THR A 188 7.96 13.64 -6.15
CA THR A 188 9.00 14.07 -5.20
C THR A 188 9.90 12.93 -4.72
N MET A 189 9.49 11.68 -4.94
CA MET A 189 10.27 10.50 -4.59
C MET A 189 11.50 10.40 -5.49
N ASP A 190 12.67 10.49 -4.89
CA ASP A 190 13.95 10.30 -5.56
C ASP A 190 14.48 8.89 -5.29
N VAL A 191 14.45 8.06 -6.33
CA VAL A 191 15.05 6.72 -6.35
C VAL A 191 16.16 6.64 -7.41
N GLY A 192 16.74 7.78 -7.80
CA GLY A 192 17.70 7.87 -8.91
C GLY A 192 17.04 7.73 -10.28
N ALA A 193 15.73 7.96 -10.38
CA ALA A 193 14.94 7.86 -11.60
C ALA A 193 14.44 9.23 -12.06
N GLY A 194 13.97 9.32 -13.32
CA GLY A 194 13.27 10.49 -13.85
C GLY A 194 11.87 10.69 -13.24
N ASP A 195 10.97 11.37 -13.96
CA ASP A 195 9.59 11.60 -13.47
C ASP A 195 8.81 10.28 -13.31
N LEU A 196 8.68 9.79 -12.08
CA LEU A 196 7.95 8.55 -11.74
C LEU A 196 6.44 8.64 -12.01
N ARG A 197 5.91 9.80 -12.39
CA ARG A 197 4.53 9.87 -12.90
C ARG A 197 4.44 9.39 -14.35
N ASN A 198 5.55 9.22 -15.06
CA ASN A 198 5.57 8.55 -16.35
C ASN A 198 5.51 7.03 -16.15
N TRP A 199 4.55 6.36 -16.80
CA TRP A 199 4.38 4.91 -16.68
C TRP A 199 5.65 4.11 -16.96
N ASN A 200 6.37 4.42 -18.04
CA ASN A 200 7.54 3.64 -18.45
C ASN A 200 8.66 3.77 -17.42
N THR A 201 8.94 5.00 -16.96
CA THR A 201 9.92 5.26 -15.90
C THR A 201 9.54 4.55 -14.61
N LEU A 202 8.26 4.62 -14.21
CA LEU A 202 7.78 3.94 -13.01
C LEU A 202 7.92 2.43 -13.10
N ALA A 203 7.49 1.83 -14.21
CA ALA A 203 7.50 0.37 -14.41
C ALA A 203 8.92 -0.20 -14.35
N GLU A 204 9.88 0.47 -14.99
CA GLU A 204 11.30 0.11 -14.97
C GLU A 204 11.91 0.17 -13.56
N HIS A 205 11.43 1.10 -12.72
CA HIS A 205 12.00 1.36 -11.40
C HIS A 205 11.17 0.78 -10.24
N LEU A 206 10.16 -0.06 -10.52
CA LEU A 206 9.33 -0.71 -9.49
C LEU A 206 10.17 -1.40 -8.40
N PRO A 207 11.23 -2.18 -8.72
CA PRO A 207 12.08 -2.80 -7.68
C PRO A 207 12.80 -1.77 -6.80
N ALA A 208 13.31 -0.68 -7.39
CA ALA A 208 14.00 0.38 -6.65
C ALA A 208 13.04 1.15 -5.73
N ILE A 209 11.84 1.46 -6.22
CA ILE A 209 10.75 2.07 -5.44
C ILE A 209 10.41 1.16 -4.26
N TRP A 210 10.21 -0.13 -4.49
CA TRP A 210 9.89 -1.08 -3.45
C TRP A 210 11.01 -1.19 -2.39
N ARG A 211 12.27 -1.24 -2.81
CA ARG A 211 13.45 -1.26 -1.91
C ARG A 211 13.53 0.00 -1.06
N TYR A 212 13.21 1.17 -1.61
CA TYR A 212 13.13 2.41 -0.84
C TYR A 212 12.02 2.34 0.22
N LEU A 213 10.81 1.93 -0.19
CA LEU A 213 9.63 1.88 0.67
C LEU A 213 9.83 0.91 1.85
N THR A 214 10.42 -0.25 1.60
CA THR A 214 10.59 -1.32 2.59
C THR A 214 11.95 -1.33 3.27
N GLY A 215 12.98 -0.71 2.70
CA GLY A 215 14.30 -0.62 3.32
C GLY A 215 14.49 0.66 4.13
N SER A 216 14.06 1.80 3.57
CA SER A 216 14.37 3.13 4.11
C SER A 216 13.18 3.85 4.71
N TRP A 217 11.98 3.71 4.14
CA TRP A 217 10.80 4.46 4.58
C TRP A 217 10.01 3.77 5.68
N LEU A 218 9.86 2.44 5.63
CA LEU A 218 9.24 1.61 6.67
C LEU A 218 10.01 0.30 6.75
N SER A 219 10.36 -0.14 7.97
CA SER A 219 10.94 -1.47 8.20
C SER A 219 10.47 -2.07 9.53
N LEU A 220 10.34 -3.39 9.58
CA LEU A 220 10.11 -4.13 10.82
C LEU A 220 11.43 -4.72 11.31
N ARG A 221 11.69 -4.54 12.60
CA ARG A 221 12.92 -4.97 13.26
C ARG A 221 12.66 -6.13 14.20
N GLU A 222 13.69 -6.89 14.49
CA GLU A 222 13.61 -7.94 15.51
C GLU A 222 13.30 -7.35 16.90
N ALA A 223 12.68 -8.17 17.75
CA ALA A 223 12.50 -7.84 19.15
C ALA A 223 13.85 -7.93 19.88
N SER A 224 14.20 -6.91 20.66
CA SER A 224 15.41 -6.90 21.49
C SER A 224 15.24 -5.89 22.63
N ASP A 225 15.74 -6.22 23.81
CA ASP A 225 15.67 -5.36 24.99
C ASP A 225 16.93 -4.50 25.17
N THR A 226 17.97 -4.73 24.38
CA THR A 226 19.32 -4.19 24.63
C THR A 226 19.78 -3.18 23.59
N GLU A 227 19.17 -3.18 22.41
CA GLU A 227 19.57 -2.32 21.31
C GLU A 227 18.50 -1.30 20.93
N THR A 228 18.94 -0.10 20.53
CA THR A 228 18.04 0.87 19.90
C THR A 228 17.44 0.28 18.63
N ILE A 229 16.13 0.41 18.48
CA ILE A 229 15.33 -0.20 17.38
C ILE A 229 15.96 -0.09 15.99
N ARG A 230 16.55 1.06 15.64
CA ARG A 230 17.16 1.33 14.33
C ARG A 230 18.40 0.48 14.01
N ASN A 231 19.09 -0.02 15.04
CA ASN A 231 20.31 -0.80 14.89
C ASN A 231 20.02 -2.31 14.87
N ARG A 232 18.80 -2.70 15.26
CA ARG A 232 18.40 -4.10 15.28
C ARG A 232 18.37 -4.69 13.86
N PRO A 233 18.62 -6.00 13.72
CA PRO A 233 18.41 -6.70 12.47
C PRO A 233 16.98 -6.56 11.93
N LEU A 234 16.81 -6.78 10.63
CA LEU A 234 15.50 -6.87 10.01
C LEU A 234 14.80 -8.13 10.50
N ASP A 235 13.51 -8.03 10.81
CA ASP A 235 12.71 -9.22 11.09
C ASP A 235 12.67 -10.14 9.86
N PRO A 236 12.70 -11.48 10.03
CA PRO A 236 12.63 -12.42 8.92
C PRO A 236 11.43 -12.22 7.97
N LEU A 237 10.25 -11.90 8.50
CA LEU A 237 9.07 -11.54 7.70
C LEU A 237 9.40 -10.35 6.80
N TRP A 238 10.09 -9.35 7.34
CA TRP A 238 10.44 -8.15 6.60
C TRP A 238 11.51 -8.40 5.54
N GLY A 239 12.38 -9.39 5.76
CA GLY A 239 13.29 -9.89 4.74
C GLY A 239 12.55 -10.35 3.49
N LEU A 240 11.49 -11.14 3.66
CA LEU A 240 10.62 -11.61 2.57
C LEU A 240 9.87 -10.45 1.88
N VAL A 241 9.38 -9.49 2.68
CA VAL A 241 8.73 -8.29 2.15
C VAL A 241 9.70 -7.50 1.29
N LEU A 242 10.94 -7.25 1.76
CA LEU A 242 11.96 -6.48 1.05
C LEU A 242 12.32 -7.11 -0.30
N SER A 243 12.43 -8.44 -0.37
CA SER A 243 12.79 -9.17 -1.59
C SER A 243 11.63 -9.42 -2.56
N ALA A 244 10.40 -9.01 -2.22
CA ALA A 244 9.21 -9.37 -3.00
C ALA A 244 9.20 -8.87 -4.46
N PHE A 245 10.01 -7.85 -4.77
CA PHE A 245 10.14 -7.26 -6.11
C PHE A 245 11.54 -7.48 -6.70
N ASP A 246 12.39 -8.27 -6.04
CA ASP A 246 13.66 -8.67 -6.63
C ASP A 246 13.37 -9.60 -7.81
N ALA A 247 14.11 -9.42 -8.91
CA ALA A 247 14.02 -10.34 -10.03
C ALA A 247 14.33 -11.76 -9.52
N PRO A 248 13.63 -12.80 -9.97
CA PRO A 248 14.07 -14.15 -9.68
C PRO A 248 15.51 -14.28 -10.17
N ASP A 249 16.41 -14.67 -9.28
CA ASP A 249 17.79 -14.95 -9.64
C ASP A 249 17.78 -15.81 -10.90
N SER A 250 18.50 -15.34 -11.93
CA SER A 250 18.79 -16.17 -13.10
C SER A 250 19.80 -17.24 -12.68
N ALA A 251 19.35 -18.17 -11.84
CA ALA A 251 20.06 -19.34 -11.34
C ALA A 251 18.98 -20.38 -11.01
N SER A 252 18.70 -21.34 -11.88
CA SER A 252 19.51 -22.57 -11.93
C SER A 252 19.32 -23.24 -13.30
N THR A 253 20.39 -23.29 -14.10
CA THR A 253 20.61 -24.34 -15.11
C THR A 253 21.64 -25.31 -14.54
#